data_AF-A0A0V1GLT9-F1
#
_entry.id   AF-A0A0V1GLT9-F1
#
_cell.length_a   1.000
_cell.length_b   1.000
_cell.length_c   1.000
_cell.angle_alpha   90.00
_cell.angle_beta   90.00
_cell.angle_gamma   90.00
#
_symmetry.space_group_name_H-M   'P 1'
#
loop_
_entity.id
_entity.type
_entity.pdbx_description
1 polymer ?
#
loop_
_entity_poly.entity_id
_entity_poly.type
_entity_poly.pdbx_seq_one_letter_code
_entity_poly.pdbx_strand_id
1 'polypeptide(L)' 'MAFYKVLSEKSKVLAIKTSEARSMAFYKGLSKKSKVHGDDFKNR' A
#
# COMPACT_ATOMS: atom_id res chain seq x y z
N MET A 1 12.76 30.17 -7.55
CA MET A 1 12.16 29.40 -6.44
C MET A 1 10.84 28.71 -6.76
N ALA A 2 9.95 29.29 -7.58
CA ALA A 2 8.69 28.63 -7.95
C ALA A 2 8.87 27.24 -8.60
N PHE A 3 9.89 27.08 -9.43
CA PHE A 3 10.19 25.81 -10.12
C PHE A 3 10.51 24.65 -9.16
N TYR A 4 11.32 24.88 -8.12
CA TYR A 4 11.64 23.86 -7.12
C TYR A 4 10.41 23.42 -6.31
N LYS A 5 9.49 24.34 -6.02
CA LYS A 5 8.24 24.02 -5.32
C LYS A 5 7.36 23.09 -6.15
N VAL A 6 7.19 23.40 -7.44
CA VAL A 6 6.42 22.58 -8.38
C VAL A 6 7.03 21.18 -8.55
N LEU A 7 8.36 21.08 -8.62
CA LEU A 7 9.06 19.79 -8.68
C LEU A 7 8.91 18.98 -7.38
N SER A 8 9.02 19.65 -6.23
CA SER A 8 8.84 19.02 -4.92
C SER A 8 7.42 18.47 -4.74
N GLU A 9 6.41 19.25 -5.12
CA GLU A 9 5.00 18.82 -5.08
C GLU A 9 4.75 17.63 -6.01
N LYS A 10 5.26 17.68 -7.24
CA LYS A 10 5.19 16.53 -8.16
C LYS A 10 5.87 15.28 -7.61
N SER A 11 7.05 15.42 -7.01
CA SER A 11 7.80 14.31 -6.40
C SER A 11 7.04 13.68 -5.23
N LYS A 12 6.46 14.50 -4.33
CA LYS A 12 5.63 14.03 -3.22
C LYS A 12 4.40 13.27 -3.71
N VAL A 13 3.69 13.78 -4.71
CA VAL A 13 2.52 13.11 -5.29
C VAL A 13 2.90 11.76 -5.91
N LEU A 14 4.03 11.71 -6.62
CA LEU A 14 4.52 10.48 -7.24
C LEU A 14 4.92 9.44 -6.19
N ALA A 15 5.58 9.88 -5.10
CA ALA A 15 5.94 9.03 -3.97
C ALA A 15 4.71 8.44 -3.26
N ILE A 16 3.67 9.26 -3.02
CA ILE A 16 2.41 8.81 -2.39
C ILE A 16 1.73 7.76 -3.26
N LYS A 17 1.53 8.02 -4.56
CA LYS A 17 0.89 7.05 -5.48
C LYS A 17 1.65 5.73 -5.55
N THR A 18 2.98 5.79 -5.54
CA THR A 18 3.84 4.59 -5.54
C THR A 18 3.72 3.82 -4.22
N SER A 19 3.67 4.53 -3.10
CA SER A 19 3.50 3.95 -1.76
C SER A 19 2.11 3.32 -1.59
N GLU A 20 1.06 3.97 -2.09
CA GLU A 20 -0.32 3.50 -2.03
C GLU A 20 -0.51 2.23 -2.86
N ALA A 21 0.00 2.22 -4.10
CA ALA A 21 -0.03 1.03 -4.95
C ALA A 21 0.72 -0.16 -4.31
N ARG A 22 1.90 0.09 -3.73
CA ARG A 22 2.67 -0.93 -3.01
C ARG A 22 1.93 -1.44 -1.77
N SER A 23 1.32 -0.54 -1.00
CA SER A 23 0.57 -0.87 0.22
C SER A 23 -0.69 -1.67 -0.09
N MET A 24 -1.42 -1.32 -1.15
CA MET A 24 -2.57 -2.09 -1.63
C MET A 24 -2.19 -3.50 -2.09
N ALA A 25 -1.08 -3.66 -2.82
CA ALA A 25 -0.58 -4.96 -3.23
C ALA A 25 -0.19 -5.82 -2.02
N PHE A 26 0.47 -5.21 -1.03
CA PHE A 26 0.85 -5.86 0.22
C PHE A 26 -0.38 -6.30 1.04
N TYR A 27 -1.34 -5.40 1.25
CA TYR A 27 -2.58 -5.70 1.98
C TYR A 27 -3.37 -6.83 1.31
N LYS A 28 -3.52 -6.80 -0.03
CA LYS A 28 -4.18 -7.89 -0.77
C LYS A 28 -3.42 -9.22 -0.62
N GLY A 29 -2.09 -9.19 -0.69
CA GLY A 29 -1.25 -10.36 -0.48
C GLY A 29 -1.39 -10.95 0.92
N LEU A 30 -1.35 -10.10 1.96
CA LEU A 30 -1.54 -10.51 3.36
C LEU A 30 -2.95 -11.01 3.63
N SER A 31 -3.99 -10.32 3.12
CA SER A 31 -5.38 -10.74 3.27
C SER A 31 -5.62 -12.11 2.65
N LYS A 32 -5.05 -12.39 1.47
CA LYS A 32 -5.12 -13.72 0.84
C LYS A 32 -4.43 -14.79 1.68
N LYS A 33 -3.28 -14.49 2.28
CA LYS A 33 -2.57 -15.42 3.17
C LYS A 33 -3.31 -15.63 4.50
N SER A 34 -3.91 -14.59 5.06
CA SER A 34 -4.65 -14.65 6.33
C SER A 34 -5.96 -15.44 6.22
N LYS A 35 -6.64 -15.40 5.07
CA LYS A 35 -7.85 -16.21 4.82
C LYS A 35 -7.58 -17.73 4.86
N VAL A 36 -6.38 -18.17 4.48
CA VAL A 36 -6.02 -19.60 4.44
C VAL A 36 -5.86 -20.21 5.85
N HIS A 37 -5.74 -19.41 6.90
CA HIS A 37 -5.60 -19.90 8.29
C HIS A 37 -6.66 -19.38 9.25
N GLY A 38 -7.63 -18.58 8.78
CA GLY A 38 -8.66 -17.98 9.65
C GLY A 38 -9.87 -18.87 9.90
N ASP A 39 -10.20 -19.77 8.98
CA ASP A 39 -11.42 -20.59 9.05
C ASP A 39 -11.22 -21.88 9.88
N ASP A 40 -9.99 -22.36 10.04
CA ASP A 40 -9.70 -23.60 10.81
C ASP A 40 -9.56 -23.38 12.32
N PHE A 41 -9.44 -22.13 12.80
CA PHE A 41 -9.31 -21.84 14.24
C PHE A 41 -10.63 -21.90 15.02
N LYS A 42 -11.75 -22.13 14.34
CA LYS A 42 -13.09 -22.11 14.96
C LYS A 42 -13.59 -23.48 15.43
N ASN A 43 -12.85 -24.58 15.22
CA ASN A 43 -13.30 -25.94 15.57
C ASN A 43 -12.26 -26.77 16.36
N ARG A 44 -11.55 -26.14 17.31
CA ARG A 44 -10.84 -26.87 18.36
C ARG A 44 -11.18 -26.32 19.74
#